data_AF-A0A841EN95-F1
#
_entry.id   AF-A0A841EN95-F1
#
_cell.length_a   1.000
_cell.length_b   1.000
_cell.length_c   1.000
_cell.angle_alpha   90.00
_cell.angle_beta   90.00
_cell.angle_gamma   90.00
#
_symmetry.space_group_name_H-M   'P 1'
#
loop_
_entity.id
_entity.type
_entity.pdbx_description
1 polymer ?
#
loop_
_entity_poly.entity_id
_entity_poly.type
_entity_poly.pdbx_seq_one_letter_code
_entity_poly.pdbx_strand_id
1 'polypeptide(L)'
;MVQALDRTSRIAGIGAGQVEAHDVPQAKLQGLARYAMRTKAPALAELAAPRQGATLLATVRHLETASVDDALDVLEVLMVSKLLNRAHREDKLRTLPDFKSAAKKMAAAVDVLIQTPQATTSRVVSLAEVWNAIEEVVPRAKLMEAVQTVSDQVLDDDDEAAAWRARLVKRYRTVQGFIELLVEVIDFGAVEAGRPVLEALATAAAMARSRKHYKAAGIAAHAELTGGLLEAPHLRQPRPGGRPHRQGRLPHVGDRAPAPGPQTEGRLRP
;
A
#
# COMPACT_ATOMS: atom_id res chain seq x y z
N MET A 1 7.38 5.73 5.35
CA MET A 1 6.15 5.81 4.51
C MET A 1 6.09 7.14 3.78
N VAL A 2 5.89 8.27 4.48
CA VAL A 2 5.85 9.61 3.85
C VAL A 2 7.16 9.99 3.14
N GLN A 3 8.31 9.50 3.62
CA GLN A 3 9.62 9.81 3.07
C GLN A 3 9.82 9.41 1.60
N ALA A 4 9.22 8.29 1.14
CA ALA A 4 9.30 7.88 -0.27
C ALA A 4 8.58 8.90 -1.15
N LEU A 5 7.32 9.23 -0.81
CA LEU A 5 6.53 10.24 -1.52
C LEU A 5 7.09 11.65 -1.40
N ASP A 6 7.69 12.02 -0.27
CA ASP A 6 8.40 13.30 -0.11
C ASP A 6 9.63 13.38 -1.03
N ARG A 7 10.39 12.28 -1.15
CA ARG A 7 11.49 12.18 -2.12
C ARG A 7 10.99 12.29 -3.55
N THR A 8 9.93 11.56 -3.90
CA THR A 8 9.27 11.63 -5.22
C THR A 8 8.82 13.06 -5.53
N SER A 9 8.17 13.75 -4.58
CA SER A 9 7.75 15.15 -4.73
C SER A 9 8.92 16.12 -4.89
N ARG A 10 10.01 15.95 -4.13
CA ARG A 10 11.22 16.78 -4.27
C ARG A 10 11.88 16.60 -5.64
N ILE A 11 11.98 15.37 -6.13
CA ILE A 11 12.57 15.08 -7.44
C ILE A 11 11.67 15.67 -8.54
N ALA A 12 10.34 15.49 -8.44
CA ALA A 12 9.36 16.10 -9.34
C ALA A 12 9.48 17.62 -9.38
N GLY A 13 9.70 18.26 -8.23
CA GLY A 13 9.87 19.71 -8.09
C GLY A 13 11.07 20.29 -8.84
N ILE A 14 12.03 19.46 -9.29
CA ILE A 14 13.15 19.88 -10.14
C ILE A 14 12.67 20.17 -11.57
N GLY A 15 11.57 19.54 -12.02
CA GLY A 15 10.97 19.79 -13.32
C GLY A 15 11.76 19.23 -14.51
N ALA A 16 12.64 18.24 -14.30
CA ALA A 16 13.41 17.63 -15.39
C ALA A 16 12.52 16.92 -16.42
N GLY A 17 11.37 16.38 -15.98
CA GLY A 17 10.32 15.86 -16.85
C GLY A 17 9.81 16.88 -17.89
N GLN A 18 9.84 18.18 -17.60
CA GLN A 18 9.33 19.27 -18.46
C GLN A 18 10.27 19.61 -19.62
N VAL A 19 11.52 19.18 -19.57
CA VAL A 19 12.49 19.47 -20.62
C VAL A 19 12.25 18.53 -21.79
N GLU A 20 11.99 19.10 -22.97
CA GLU A 20 11.85 18.34 -24.19
C GLU A 20 13.16 17.64 -24.55
N ALA A 21 13.10 16.32 -24.71
CA ALA A 21 14.24 15.51 -25.12
C ALA A 21 13.78 14.35 -26.03
N HIS A 22 12.70 14.56 -26.78
CA HIS A 22 12.11 13.54 -27.66
C HIS A 22 13.06 13.15 -28.81
N ASP A 23 13.89 14.08 -29.26
CA ASP A 23 14.92 13.85 -30.28
C ASP A 23 16.14 13.05 -29.77
N VAL A 24 16.25 12.84 -28.46
CA VAL A 24 17.39 12.14 -27.85
C VAL A 24 17.02 10.68 -27.62
N PRO A 25 17.76 9.71 -28.19
CA PRO A 25 17.49 8.29 -27.95
C PRO A 25 17.54 7.94 -26.46
N GLN A 26 16.53 7.22 -25.97
CA GLN A 26 16.40 6.86 -24.56
C GLN A 26 17.64 6.13 -24.03
N ALA A 27 18.27 5.27 -24.84
CA ALA A 27 19.51 4.58 -24.48
C ALA A 27 20.67 5.54 -24.17
N LYS A 28 20.74 6.71 -24.84
CA LYS A 28 21.75 7.74 -24.57
C LYS A 28 21.49 8.46 -23.25
N LEU A 29 20.23 8.81 -22.97
CA LEU A 29 19.83 9.37 -21.67
C LEU A 29 20.14 8.38 -20.53
N GLN A 30 19.78 7.11 -20.70
CA GLN A 30 20.12 6.07 -19.72
C GLN A 30 21.64 5.93 -19.53
N GLY A 31 22.43 6.02 -20.60
CA GLY A 31 23.89 6.01 -20.52
C GLY A 31 24.46 7.16 -19.68
N LEU A 32 23.96 8.38 -19.91
CA LEU A 32 24.35 9.57 -19.15
C LEU A 32 23.93 9.47 -17.67
N ALA A 33 22.71 9.03 -17.39
CA ALA A 33 22.23 8.79 -16.03
C ALA A 33 23.10 7.75 -15.31
N ARG A 34 23.38 6.61 -15.96
CA ARG A 34 24.25 5.56 -15.39
C ARG A 34 25.66 6.07 -15.11
N TYR A 35 26.21 6.90 -15.98
CA TYR A 35 27.51 7.54 -15.73
C TYR A 35 27.46 8.43 -14.48
N ALA A 36 26.44 9.29 -14.37
CA ALA A 36 26.29 10.17 -13.22
C ALA A 36 26.11 9.42 -11.90
N MET A 37 25.24 8.41 -11.88
CA MET A 37 24.95 7.60 -10.68
C MET A 37 26.18 6.87 -10.12
N ARG A 38 27.22 6.68 -10.94
CA ARG A 38 28.49 6.05 -10.53
C ARG A 38 29.61 7.07 -10.25
N THR A 39 29.38 8.34 -10.57
CA THR A 39 30.40 9.39 -10.51
C THR A 39 30.15 10.30 -9.32
N LYS A 40 31.22 10.72 -8.64
CA LYS A 40 31.11 11.64 -7.49
C LYS A 40 30.80 13.07 -7.98
N ALA A 41 30.09 13.84 -7.15
CA ALA A 41 29.67 15.20 -7.47
C ALA A 41 30.80 16.14 -7.97
N PRO A 42 32.03 16.15 -7.40
CA PRO A 42 33.10 17.00 -7.90
C PRO A 42 33.49 16.69 -9.35
N ALA A 43 33.61 15.41 -9.68
CA ALA A 43 33.94 14.98 -11.04
C ALA A 43 32.81 15.30 -12.05
N LEU A 44 31.56 15.36 -11.60
CA LEU A 44 30.46 15.87 -12.42
C LEU A 44 30.52 17.38 -12.63
N ALA A 45 31.02 18.13 -11.64
CA ALA A 45 31.20 19.58 -11.74
C ALA A 45 32.31 19.99 -12.72
N GLU A 46 33.29 19.12 -12.94
CA GLU A 46 34.39 19.33 -13.89
C GLU A 46 34.00 19.06 -15.37
N LEU A 47 32.81 18.51 -15.63
CA LEU A 47 32.34 18.27 -16.99
C LEU A 47 32.12 19.60 -17.74
N ALA A 48 32.39 19.59 -19.05
CA ALA A 48 32.02 20.71 -19.92
C ALA A 48 30.51 20.99 -19.82
N ALA A 49 30.13 22.28 -19.75
CA ALA A 49 28.78 22.71 -19.42
C ALA A 49 27.63 22.00 -20.20
N PRO A 50 27.72 21.78 -21.53
CA PRO A 50 26.68 21.05 -22.26
C PRO A 50 26.55 19.58 -21.80
N ARG A 51 27.69 18.93 -21.56
CA ARG A 51 27.74 17.54 -21.08
C ARG A 51 27.26 17.45 -19.63
N GLN A 52 27.64 18.41 -18.79
CA GLN A 52 27.18 18.49 -17.41
C GLN A 52 25.65 18.61 -17.35
N GLY A 53 25.07 19.57 -18.08
CA GLY A 53 23.62 19.78 -18.13
C GLY A 53 22.87 18.55 -18.63
N ALA A 54 23.31 17.95 -19.74
CA ALA A 54 22.71 16.73 -20.28
C ALA A 54 22.79 15.55 -19.30
N THR A 55 23.93 15.43 -18.60
CA THR A 55 24.14 14.38 -17.60
C THR A 55 23.22 14.57 -16.39
N LEU A 56 23.13 15.78 -15.85
CA LEU A 56 22.25 16.09 -14.73
C LEU A 56 20.77 15.91 -15.11
N LEU A 57 20.34 16.41 -16.27
CA LEU A 57 18.98 16.24 -16.76
C LEU A 57 18.61 14.75 -16.88
N ALA A 58 19.46 13.96 -17.54
CA ALA A 58 19.24 12.53 -17.70
C ALA A 58 19.17 11.80 -16.35
N THR A 59 19.98 12.22 -15.39
CA THR A 59 20.01 11.65 -14.04
C THR A 59 18.73 11.97 -13.26
N VAL A 60 18.27 13.21 -13.30
CA VAL A 60 17.02 13.58 -12.62
C VAL A 60 15.84 12.83 -13.25
N ARG A 61 15.74 12.75 -14.58
CA ARG A 61 14.70 11.95 -15.25
C ARG A 61 14.75 10.46 -14.87
N HIS A 62 15.94 9.89 -14.71
CA HIS A 62 16.08 8.53 -14.21
C HIS A 62 15.58 8.40 -12.76
N LEU A 63 15.95 9.35 -11.88
CA LEU A 63 15.51 9.38 -10.49
C LEU A 63 14.01 9.64 -10.36
N GLU A 64 13.39 10.39 -11.26
CA GLU A 64 11.95 10.60 -11.34
C GLU A 64 11.24 9.25 -11.50
N THR A 65 11.58 8.48 -12.55
CA THR A 65 11.03 7.15 -12.78
C THR A 65 11.31 6.19 -11.62
N ALA A 66 12.55 6.15 -11.12
CA ALA A 66 12.92 5.27 -10.02
C ALA A 66 12.16 5.63 -8.72
N SER A 67 11.91 6.92 -8.47
CA SER A 67 11.17 7.35 -7.27
C SER A 67 9.68 7.06 -7.34
N VAL A 68 9.11 6.93 -8.54
CA VAL A 68 7.74 6.46 -8.74
C VAL A 68 7.67 4.96 -8.42
N ASP A 69 8.60 4.17 -8.95
CA ASP A 69 8.73 2.73 -8.69
C ASP A 69 8.88 2.45 -7.18
N ASP A 70 9.84 3.11 -6.53
CA ASP A 70 10.04 3.05 -5.07
C ASP A 70 8.74 3.36 -4.28
N ALA A 71 7.91 4.30 -4.75
CA ALA A 71 6.66 4.65 -4.10
C ALA A 71 5.58 3.58 -4.29
N LEU A 72 5.56 2.91 -5.43
CA LEU A 72 4.65 1.79 -5.72
C LEU A 72 5.04 0.54 -4.94
N ASP A 73 6.33 0.26 -4.79
CA ASP A 73 6.82 -0.83 -3.92
C ASP A 73 6.37 -0.60 -2.47
N VAL A 74 6.48 0.64 -1.98
CA VAL A 74 5.97 1.00 -0.66
C VAL A 74 4.45 0.82 -0.58
N LEU A 75 3.70 1.18 -1.63
CA LEU A 75 2.25 0.92 -1.68
C LEU A 75 1.96 -0.57 -1.52
N GLU A 76 2.64 -1.42 -2.28
CA GLU A 76 2.44 -2.88 -2.24
C GLU A 76 2.66 -3.42 -0.82
N VAL A 77 3.81 -3.09 -0.22
CA VAL A 77 4.13 -3.52 1.15
C VAL A 77 3.06 -3.06 2.14
N LEU A 78 2.49 -1.87 1.97
CA LEU A 78 1.42 -1.36 2.83
C LEU A 78 0.10 -2.09 2.64
N MET A 79 -0.29 -2.35 1.40
CA MET A 79 -1.49 -3.11 1.09
C MET A 79 -1.40 -4.51 1.70
N VAL A 80 -0.27 -5.20 1.49
CA VAL A 80 -0.05 -6.56 2.01
C VAL A 80 0.02 -6.56 3.54
N SER A 81 0.87 -5.73 4.14
CA SER A 81 1.14 -5.81 5.58
C SER A 81 0.06 -5.17 6.46
N LYS A 82 -0.52 -4.04 6.04
CA LYS A 82 -1.44 -3.24 6.88
C LYS A 82 -2.89 -3.51 6.60
N LEU A 83 -3.25 -3.91 5.37
CA LEU A 83 -4.62 -4.27 5.03
C LEU A 83 -4.82 -5.78 5.03
N LEU A 84 -4.16 -6.50 4.11
CA LEU A 84 -4.45 -7.90 3.84
C LEU A 84 -4.08 -8.81 5.03
N ASN A 85 -2.80 -8.86 5.39
CA ASN A 85 -2.32 -9.76 6.45
C ASN A 85 -2.90 -9.42 7.82
N ARG A 86 -3.10 -8.14 8.10
CA ARG A 86 -3.71 -7.67 9.37
C ARG A 86 -5.18 -8.07 9.46
N ALA A 87 -5.94 -7.92 8.38
CA ALA A 87 -7.35 -8.31 8.32
C ALA A 87 -7.52 -9.81 8.53
N HIS A 88 -6.73 -10.64 7.84
CA HIS A 88 -6.77 -12.10 8.02
C HIS A 88 -6.35 -12.52 9.44
N ARG A 89 -5.29 -11.94 9.99
CA ARG A 89 -4.76 -12.35 11.30
C ARG A 89 -5.71 -12.02 12.45
N GLU A 90 -6.28 -10.81 12.49
CA GLU A 90 -7.17 -10.44 13.60
C GLU A 90 -8.48 -11.21 13.58
N ASP A 91 -9.05 -11.48 12.40
CA ASP A 91 -10.30 -12.25 12.31
C ASP A 91 -10.08 -13.71 12.71
N LYS A 92 -9.00 -14.32 12.21
CA LYS A 92 -8.60 -15.66 12.63
C LYS A 92 -8.37 -15.72 14.14
N LEU A 93 -7.73 -14.71 14.74
CA LEU A 93 -7.54 -14.66 16.19
C LEU A 93 -8.85 -14.46 16.97
N ARG A 94 -9.82 -13.75 16.39
CA ARG A 94 -11.13 -13.50 17.00
C ARG A 94 -12.02 -14.75 16.99
N THR A 95 -12.04 -15.52 15.90
CA THR A 95 -12.89 -16.71 15.76
C THR A 95 -12.26 -17.97 16.35
N LEU A 96 -10.93 -17.99 16.53
CA LEU A 96 -10.20 -19.17 17.02
C LEU A 96 -10.65 -19.69 18.40
N PRO A 97 -10.98 -18.86 19.42
CA PRO A 97 -11.46 -19.36 20.70
C PRO A 97 -12.79 -20.11 20.59
N ASP A 98 -13.74 -19.53 19.85
CA ASP A 98 -15.07 -20.11 19.65
C ASP A 98 -14.99 -21.38 18.81
N PHE A 99 -14.19 -21.36 17.74
CA PHE A 99 -13.89 -22.55 16.94
C PHE A 99 -13.25 -23.67 17.76
N LYS A 100 -12.24 -23.37 18.60
CA LYS A 100 -11.60 -24.35 19.49
C LYS A 100 -12.60 -24.95 20.48
N SER A 101 -13.48 -24.13 21.05
CA SER A 101 -14.54 -24.56 21.96
C SER A 101 -15.55 -25.48 21.26
N ALA A 102 -15.97 -25.12 20.05
CA ALA A 102 -16.87 -25.92 19.23
C ALA A 102 -16.25 -27.26 18.81
N ALA A 103 -15.02 -27.23 18.30
CA ALA A 103 -14.27 -28.43 17.91
C ALA A 103 -14.06 -29.39 19.10
N LYS A 104 -13.80 -28.87 20.30
CA LYS A 104 -13.67 -29.69 21.52
C LYS A 104 -14.98 -30.41 21.86
N LYS A 105 -16.12 -29.74 21.75
CA LYS A 105 -17.45 -30.34 21.99
C LYS A 105 -17.78 -31.41 20.96
N MET A 106 -17.48 -31.16 19.68
CA MET A 106 -17.66 -32.15 18.62
C MET A 106 -16.75 -33.37 18.83
N ALA A 107 -15.47 -33.16 19.16
CA ALA A 107 -14.53 -34.24 19.44
C ALA A 107 -15.00 -35.12 20.61
N ALA A 108 -15.49 -34.51 21.69
CA ALA A 108 -16.02 -35.25 22.83
C ALA A 108 -17.24 -36.12 22.46
N ALA A 109 -18.16 -35.60 21.65
CA ALA A 109 -19.30 -36.37 21.15
C ALA A 109 -18.89 -37.51 20.20
N VAL A 110 -17.91 -37.25 19.33
CA VAL A 110 -17.37 -38.27 18.39
C VAL A 110 -16.58 -39.35 19.14
N ASP A 111 -15.83 -39.01 20.19
CA ASP A 111 -15.12 -39.98 21.02
C ASP A 111 -16.10 -40.96 21.67
N VAL A 112 -17.23 -40.47 22.19
CA VAL A 112 -18.30 -41.34 22.74
C VAL A 112 -18.85 -42.27 21.65
N LEU A 113 -19.10 -41.74 20.45
CA LEU A 113 -19.58 -42.55 19.33
C LEU A 113 -18.57 -43.65 18.93
N ILE A 114 -17.28 -43.32 18.87
CA ILE A 114 -16.21 -44.26 18.50
C ILE A 114 -16.00 -45.33 19.58
N GLN A 115 -16.10 -44.95 20.85
CA GLN A 115 -15.94 -45.86 22.00
C GLN A 115 -17.19 -46.72 22.26
N THR A 116 -18.32 -46.39 21.62
CA THR A 116 -19.54 -47.18 21.69
C THR A 116 -19.32 -48.53 20.99
N PRO A 117 -19.52 -49.67 21.69
CA PRO A 117 -19.38 -50.99 21.09
C PRO A 117 -20.27 -51.15 19.86
N GLN A 118 -19.76 -51.75 18.78
CA GLN A 118 -20.59 -52.06 17.62
C GLN A 118 -21.66 -53.11 17.99
N ALA A 119 -22.82 -53.04 17.34
CA ALA A 119 -23.87 -54.04 17.54
C ALA A 119 -23.36 -55.43 17.14
N THR A 120 -23.47 -56.39 18.06
CA THR A 120 -23.13 -57.79 17.83
C THR A 120 -24.43 -58.59 17.75
N THR A 121 -24.40 -59.81 17.19
CA THR A 121 -25.56 -60.72 17.12
C THR A 121 -26.28 -60.93 18.47
N SER A 122 -25.60 -60.72 19.60
CA SER A 122 -26.12 -60.84 20.96
C SER A 122 -26.45 -59.52 21.67
N ARG A 123 -26.11 -58.36 21.10
CA ARG A 123 -26.37 -57.03 21.69
C ARG A 123 -26.68 -56.01 20.60
N VAL A 124 -27.93 -55.56 20.58
CA VAL A 124 -28.34 -54.39 19.80
C VAL A 124 -27.98 -53.15 20.59
N VAL A 125 -27.10 -52.30 20.05
CA VAL A 125 -26.91 -50.95 20.60
C VAL A 125 -27.92 -50.05 19.89
N SER A 126 -28.87 -49.53 20.65
CA SER A 126 -29.88 -48.62 20.10
C SER A 126 -29.28 -47.23 19.90
N LEU A 127 -29.71 -46.55 18.84
CA LEU A 127 -29.34 -45.15 18.58
C LEU A 127 -29.66 -44.24 19.78
N ALA A 128 -30.71 -44.57 20.54
CA ALA A 128 -31.10 -43.84 21.74
C ALA A 128 -30.08 -43.98 22.88
N GLU A 129 -29.49 -45.16 23.09
CA GLU A 129 -28.44 -45.37 24.09
C GLU A 129 -27.18 -44.58 23.77
N VAL A 130 -26.79 -44.52 22.48
CA VAL A 130 -25.64 -43.73 22.03
C VAL A 130 -25.88 -42.24 22.23
N TRP A 131 -27.08 -41.75 21.88
CA TRP A 131 -27.44 -40.35 22.10
C TRP A 131 -27.48 -39.98 23.58
N ASN A 132 -27.97 -40.86 24.45
CA ASN A 132 -27.95 -40.62 25.89
C ASN A 132 -26.51 -40.55 26.43
N ALA A 133 -25.62 -41.42 25.97
CA ALA A 133 -24.20 -41.37 26.34
C ALA A 133 -23.51 -40.09 25.84
N ILE A 134 -23.89 -39.60 24.65
CA ILE A 134 -23.39 -38.31 24.13
C ILE A 134 -23.93 -37.14 24.96
N GLU A 135 -25.22 -37.16 25.34
CA GLU A 135 -25.87 -36.11 26.14
C GLU A 135 -25.19 -35.94 27.52
N GLU A 136 -24.69 -37.03 28.12
CA GLU A 136 -23.92 -36.98 29.37
C GLU A 136 -22.61 -36.19 29.26
N VAL A 137 -22.01 -36.15 28.06
CA VAL A 137 -20.72 -35.48 27.81
C VAL A 137 -20.93 -34.08 27.22
N VAL A 138 -21.87 -33.94 26.30
CA VAL A 138 -22.23 -32.67 25.66
C VAL A 138 -23.73 -32.62 25.42
N PRO A 139 -24.46 -31.64 26.02
CA PRO A 139 -25.89 -31.50 25.75
C PRO A 139 -26.18 -31.28 24.27
N ARG A 140 -27.24 -31.90 23.73
CA ARG A 140 -27.57 -31.85 22.30
C ARG A 140 -27.67 -30.42 21.76
N ALA A 141 -28.27 -29.52 22.53
CA ALA A 141 -28.36 -28.10 22.15
C ALA A 141 -26.97 -27.45 21.99
N LYS A 142 -26.01 -27.81 22.86
CA LYS A 142 -24.63 -27.30 22.81
C LYS A 142 -23.80 -27.97 21.71
N LEU A 143 -24.12 -29.22 21.37
CA LEU A 143 -23.54 -29.90 20.22
C LEU A 143 -24.04 -29.29 18.90
N MET A 144 -25.33 -28.97 18.78
CA MET A 144 -25.90 -28.28 17.61
C MET A 144 -25.28 -26.89 17.42
N GLU A 145 -25.12 -26.12 18.51
CA GLU A 145 -24.43 -24.82 18.50
C GLU A 145 -22.97 -24.96 18.06
N ALA A 146 -22.27 -26.02 18.51
CA ALA A 146 -20.90 -26.31 18.10
C ALA A 146 -20.80 -26.67 16.60
N VAL A 147 -21.71 -27.52 16.10
CA VAL A 147 -21.78 -27.87 14.67
C VAL A 147 -22.02 -26.62 13.83
N GLN A 148 -22.96 -25.76 14.24
CA GLN A 148 -23.24 -24.51 13.54
C GLN A 148 -22.01 -23.58 13.53
N THR A 149 -21.34 -23.43 14.67
CA THR A 149 -20.12 -22.60 14.77
C THR A 149 -19.01 -23.07 13.83
N VAL A 150 -18.90 -24.39 13.62
CA VAL A 150 -17.92 -24.99 12.69
C VAL A 150 -18.38 -24.87 11.23
N SER A 151 -19.67 -25.07 10.94
CA SER A 151 -20.20 -24.88 9.58
C SER A 151 -20.08 -23.43 9.13
N ASP A 152 -20.25 -22.47 10.05
CA ASP A 152 -20.10 -21.04 9.76
C ASP A 152 -18.64 -20.64 9.44
N GLN A 153 -17.65 -21.51 9.70
CA GLN A 153 -16.27 -21.30 9.22
C GLN A 153 -16.09 -21.69 7.75
N VAL A 154 -17.03 -22.42 7.17
CA VAL A 154 -17.04 -22.83 5.76
C VAL A 154 -18.02 -21.91 5.04
N LEU A 155 -17.54 -20.74 4.63
CA LEU A 155 -18.30 -19.82 3.79
C LEU A 155 -18.20 -20.27 2.33
N ASP A 156 -19.25 -20.00 1.55
CA ASP A 156 -19.18 -20.09 0.09
C ASP A 156 -18.24 -18.99 -0.46
N ASP A 157 -17.62 -19.23 -1.62
CA ASP A 157 -16.59 -18.35 -2.19
C ASP A 157 -17.03 -16.87 -2.33
N ASP A 158 -18.31 -16.64 -2.67
CA ASP A 158 -18.88 -15.31 -2.83
C ASP A 158 -19.02 -14.55 -1.49
N ASP A 159 -19.45 -15.26 -0.45
CA ASP A 159 -19.58 -14.71 0.91
C ASP A 159 -18.20 -14.44 1.52
N GLU A 160 -17.22 -15.29 1.22
CA GLU A 160 -15.84 -15.05 1.62
C GLU A 160 -15.28 -13.77 0.97
N ALA A 161 -15.53 -13.57 -0.32
CA ALA A 161 -15.09 -12.38 -1.04
C ALA A 161 -15.79 -11.11 -0.53
N ALA A 162 -17.09 -11.17 -0.24
CA ALA A 162 -17.85 -10.05 0.32
C ALA A 162 -17.36 -9.69 1.73
N ALA A 163 -17.19 -10.69 2.60
CA ALA A 163 -16.64 -10.52 3.94
C ALA A 163 -15.21 -9.94 3.88
N TRP A 164 -14.38 -10.43 2.95
CA TRP A 164 -13.04 -9.91 2.70
C TRP A 164 -13.05 -8.42 2.32
N ARG A 165 -13.88 -8.00 1.36
CA ARG A 165 -14.02 -6.58 0.98
C ARG A 165 -14.48 -5.71 2.16
N ALA A 166 -15.46 -6.18 2.93
CA ALA A 166 -15.92 -5.45 4.13
C ALA A 166 -14.82 -5.30 5.20
N ARG A 167 -13.95 -6.30 5.36
CA ARG A 167 -12.77 -6.23 6.25
C ARG A 167 -11.76 -5.18 5.78
N LEU A 168 -11.49 -5.12 4.47
CA LEU A 168 -10.56 -4.16 3.88
C LEU A 168 -11.02 -2.71 4.09
N VAL A 169 -12.32 -2.43 3.89
CA VAL A 169 -12.90 -1.08 4.06
C VAL A 169 -12.67 -0.54 5.47
N LYS A 170 -12.82 -1.37 6.51
CA LYS A 170 -12.58 -0.96 7.91
C LYS A 170 -11.14 -0.52 8.17
N ARG A 171 -10.17 -1.02 7.39
CA ARG A 171 -8.74 -0.77 7.56
C ARG A 171 -8.20 0.29 6.61
N TYR A 172 -8.96 0.63 5.56
CA TYR A 172 -8.56 1.57 4.52
C TYR A 172 -7.99 2.87 5.08
N ARG A 173 -8.54 3.37 6.20
CA ARG A 173 -8.06 4.60 6.86
C ARG A 173 -6.58 4.57 7.26
N THR A 174 -6.00 3.38 7.43
CA THR A 174 -4.57 3.18 7.76
C THR A 174 -3.66 3.49 6.57
N VAL A 175 -4.14 3.28 5.34
CA VAL A 175 -3.39 3.55 4.10
C VAL A 175 -3.88 4.80 3.37
N GLN A 176 -5.05 5.33 3.75
CA GLN A 176 -5.73 6.43 3.06
C GLN A 176 -4.82 7.64 2.82
N GLY A 177 -4.09 8.11 3.85
CA GLY A 177 -3.21 9.28 3.68
C GLY A 177 -2.05 9.03 2.72
N PHE A 178 -1.58 7.78 2.60
CA PHE A 178 -0.55 7.43 1.62
C PHE A 178 -1.14 7.42 0.20
N ILE A 179 -2.32 6.84 0.02
CA ILE A 179 -3.02 6.80 -1.28
C ILE A 179 -3.38 8.22 -1.75
N GLU A 180 -3.87 9.08 -0.85
CA GLU A 180 -4.20 10.48 -1.17
C GLU A 180 -2.98 11.25 -1.67
N LEU A 181 -1.83 11.07 -1.01
CA LEU A 181 -0.56 11.70 -1.40
C LEU A 181 0.01 11.10 -2.69
N LEU A 182 -0.12 9.78 -2.88
CA LEU A 182 0.30 9.09 -4.10
C LEU A 182 -0.41 9.65 -5.34
N VAL A 183 -1.74 9.77 -5.29
CA VAL A 183 -2.57 10.33 -6.40
C VAL A 183 -2.35 11.84 -6.59
N GLU A 184 -1.79 12.53 -5.59
CA GLU A 184 -1.39 13.92 -5.73
C GLU A 184 -0.06 14.07 -6.48
N VAL A 185 0.92 13.25 -6.13
CA VAL A 185 2.31 13.36 -6.57
C VAL A 185 2.54 12.67 -7.93
N ILE A 186 1.79 11.61 -8.23
CA ILE A 186 1.99 10.77 -9.41
C ILE A 186 0.80 10.92 -10.36
N ASP A 187 1.09 11.18 -11.63
CA ASP A 187 0.11 11.11 -12.73
C ASP A 187 0.08 9.68 -13.26
N PHE A 188 -1.03 9.01 -13.01
CA PHE A 188 -1.28 7.67 -13.54
C PHE A 188 -1.83 7.82 -14.97
N GLY A 189 -1.13 7.21 -15.93
CA GLY A 189 -1.64 6.99 -17.27
C GLY A 189 -2.40 5.66 -17.35
N ALA A 190 -3.29 5.51 -18.32
CA ALA A 190 -3.99 4.26 -18.56
C ALA A 190 -4.22 4.07 -20.05
N VAL A 191 -3.99 2.84 -20.54
CA VAL A 191 -4.43 2.47 -21.89
C VAL A 191 -5.96 2.45 -21.92
N GLU A 192 -6.56 2.35 -23.10
CA GLU A 192 -8.02 2.50 -23.27
C GLU A 192 -8.85 1.61 -22.33
N ALA A 193 -8.43 0.35 -22.13
CA ALA A 193 -9.06 -0.58 -21.20
C ALA A 193 -8.93 -0.19 -19.72
N GLY A 194 -7.89 0.56 -19.35
CA GLY A 194 -7.62 1.01 -17.98
C GLY A 194 -8.23 2.37 -17.62
N ARG A 195 -8.75 3.14 -18.60
CA ARG A 195 -9.36 4.46 -18.38
C ARG A 195 -10.47 4.46 -17.33
N PRO A 196 -11.42 3.49 -17.31
CA PRO A 196 -12.47 3.45 -16.29
C PRO A 196 -11.91 3.29 -14.86
N VAL A 197 -10.82 2.53 -14.71
CA VAL A 197 -10.14 2.33 -13.41
C VAL A 197 -9.46 3.63 -12.96
N LEU A 198 -8.81 4.33 -13.90
CA LEU A 198 -8.16 5.61 -13.62
C LEU A 198 -9.17 6.69 -13.22
N GLU A 199 -10.31 6.76 -13.91
CA GLU A 199 -11.41 7.69 -13.57
C GLU A 199 -12.01 7.38 -12.18
N ALA A 200 -12.20 6.10 -11.87
CA ALA A 200 -12.65 5.66 -10.55
C ALA A 200 -11.64 6.04 -9.46
N LEU A 201 -10.34 5.85 -9.70
CA LEU A 201 -9.27 6.24 -8.78
C LEU A 201 -9.26 7.75 -8.52
N ALA A 202 -9.36 8.57 -9.58
CA ALA A 202 -9.41 10.02 -9.47
C ALA A 202 -10.63 10.50 -8.67
N THR A 203 -11.79 9.89 -8.93
CA THR A 203 -13.03 10.17 -8.21
C THR A 203 -12.92 9.77 -6.74
N ALA A 204 -12.38 8.58 -6.45
CA ALA A 204 -12.16 8.09 -5.11
C ALA A 204 -11.19 8.98 -4.31
N ALA A 205 -10.12 9.47 -4.93
CA ALA A 205 -9.17 10.39 -4.31
C ALA A 205 -9.82 11.74 -3.97
N ALA A 206 -10.65 12.30 -4.85
CA ALA A 206 -11.40 13.53 -4.58
C ALA A 206 -12.42 13.35 -3.44
N MET A 207 -13.12 12.20 -3.43
CA MET A 207 -14.07 11.83 -2.39
C MET A 207 -13.40 11.67 -1.03
N ALA A 208 -12.25 10.99 -0.97
CA ALA A 208 -11.46 10.77 0.24
C ALA A 208 -11.05 12.09 0.92
N ARG A 209 -10.58 13.07 0.13
CA ARG A 209 -10.28 14.43 0.61
C ARG A 209 -11.51 15.16 1.18
N SER A 210 -12.68 14.93 0.57
CA SER A 210 -13.94 15.57 0.99
C SER A 210 -14.65 14.90 2.17
N ARG A 211 -14.14 13.75 2.65
CA ARG A 211 -14.78 12.88 3.67
C ARG A 211 -16.20 12.41 3.29
N LYS A 212 -16.56 12.45 2.02
CA LYS A 212 -17.85 11.95 1.52
C LYS A 212 -17.77 10.45 1.28
N HIS A 213 -18.82 9.73 1.67
CA HIS A 213 -18.93 8.30 1.43
C HIS A 213 -19.58 8.03 0.07
N TYR A 214 -19.11 6.97 -0.62
CA TYR A 214 -19.81 6.45 -1.78
C TYR A 214 -21.21 5.98 -1.37
N LYS A 215 -22.23 6.41 -2.13
CA LYS A 215 -23.57 5.82 -2.02
C LYS A 215 -23.54 4.43 -2.64
N ALA A 216 -24.39 3.51 -2.15
CA ALA A 216 -24.46 2.13 -2.64
C ALA A 216 -24.60 2.04 -4.18
N ALA A 217 -25.39 2.94 -4.79
CA ALA A 217 -25.53 3.04 -6.25
C ALA A 217 -24.22 3.35 -6.98
N GLY A 218 -23.33 4.17 -6.40
CA GLY A 218 -22.02 4.47 -6.98
C GLY A 218 -21.02 3.33 -6.81
N ILE A 219 -21.21 2.44 -5.83
CA ILE A 219 -20.40 1.24 -5.66
C ILE A 219 -20.84 0.18 -6.69
N ALA A 220 -22.16 0.01 -6.86
CA ALA A 220 -22.74 -0.91 -7.82
C ALA A 220 -22.37 -0.57 -9.28
N ALA A 221 -22.28 0.73 -9.61
CA ALA A 221 -21.85 1.19 -10.94
C ALA A 221 -20.39 0.83 -11.30
N HIS A 222 -19.61 0.36 -10.32
CA HIS A 222 -18.20 0.01 -10.47
C HIS A 222 -17.92 -1.46 -10.10
N ALA A 223 -18.96 -2.29 -9.95
CA ALA A 223 -18.84 -3.70 -9.56
C ALA A 223 -18.01 -4.54 -10.55
N GLU A 224 -17.97 -4.13 -11.82
CA GLU A 224 -17.26 -4.80 -12.91
C GLU A 224 -15.85 -4.23 -13.17
N LEU A 225 -15.34 -3.31 -12.33
CA LEU A 225 -13.95 -2.83 -12.44
C LEU A 225 -12.97 -3.92 -11.98
N THR A 226 -12.87 -4.98 -12.77
CA THR A 226 -11.93 -6.08 -12.62
C THR A 226 -11.01 -6.11 -13.83
N GLY A 227 -9.93 -5.34 -13.74
CA GLY A 227 -8.78 -5.48 -14.62
C GLY A 227 -8.72 -4.48 -15.78
N GLY A 228 -7.55 -3.88 -15.91
CA GLY A 228 -7.13 -3.05 -17.04
C GLY A 228 -5.63 -2.81 -16.90
N LEU A 229 -4.88 -2.89 -18.00
CA LEU A 229 -3.48 -2.50 -18.00
C LEU A 229 -3.42 -0.98 -17.78
N LEU A 230 -2.68 -0.55 -16.75
CA LEU A 230 -2.31 0.85 -16.59
C LEU A 230 -1.08 1.13 -17.47
N GLU A 231 -0.97 2.34 -17.99
CA GLU A 231 0.32 2.75 -18.58
C GLU A 231 1.33 2.94 -17.46
N ALA A 232 2.62 2.91 -17.81
CA ALA A 232 3.66 3.22 -16.86
C ALA A 232 3.38 4.59 -16.21
N PRO A 233 3.19 4.65 -14.88
CA PRO A 233 2.88 5.90 -14.21
C PRO A 233 4.06 6.86 -14.35
N HIS A 234 3.74 8.14 -14.52
CA HIS A 234 4.72 9.22 -14.62
C HIS A 234 4.44 10.26 -13.56
N LEU A 235 5.41 11.13 -13.29
CA LEU A 235 5.20 12.18 -12.30
C LEU A 235 4.20 13.21 -12.80
N ARG A 236 3.42 13.73 -11.84
CA ARG A 236 2.44 14.75 -12.15
C ARG A 236 3.10 16.03 -12.61
N GLN A 237 2.77 16.46 -13.83
CA GLN A 237 3.30 17.71 -14.36
C GLN A 237 2.56 18.89 -13.73
N PRO A 238 3.27 19.90 -13.17
CA PRO A 238 2.62 21.10 -12.67
C PRO A 238 1.93 21.82 -13.83
N ARG A 239 0.62 22.06 -13.70
CA ARG A 239 -0.16 22.76 -14.73
C ARG A 239 0.46 24.13 -15.04
N PRO A 240 0.59 24.52 -16.32
CA PRO A 240 1.00 25.89 -16.66
C PRO A 240 -0.07 26.85 -16.11
N GLY A 241 0.29 27.64 -15.10
CA GLY A 241 -0.59 28.63 -14.46
C GLY A 241 -1.08 28.30 -13.04
N GLY A 242 -0.72 27.16 -12.46
CA GLY A 242 -1.00 26.87 -11.05
C GLY A 242 -0.06 27.64 -10.13
N ARG A 243 -0.60 28.48 -9.23
CA ARG A 243 0.21 29.17 -8.21
C ARG A 243 1.02 28.13 -7.43
N PRO A 244 2.33 28.35 -7.18
CA PRO A 244 3.12 27.41 -6.40
C PRO A 244 2.48 27.21 -5.03
N HIS A 245 2.30 25.95 -4.63
CA HIS A 245 1.93 25.61 -3.26
C HIS A 245 2.92 26.30 -2.32
N ARG A 246 2.37 26.97 -1.31
CA ARG A 246 3.10 27.72 -0.29
C ARG A 246 4.07 26.76 0.42
N GLN A 247 5.27 26.61 -0.12
CA GLN A 247 6.40 25.99 0.57
C GLN A 247 6.59 26.77 1.86
N GLY A 248 6.50 26.08 3.00
CA GLY A 248 6.89 26.66 4.28
C GLY A 248 8.28 27.25 4.13
N ARG A 249 8.42 28.52 4.54
CA ARG A 249 9.72 29.21 4.61
C ARG A 249 10.73 28.29 5.28
N LEU A 250 11.72 27.85 4.52
CA LEU A 250 13.00 27.49 5.10
C LEU A 250 13.63 28.78 5.63
N PRO A 251 14.21 28.79 6.83
CA PRO A 251 14.96 29.94 7.32
C PRO A 251 16.17 30.18 6.41
N HIS A 252 16.31 31.42 5.95
CA HIS A 252 17.49 31.92 5.27
C HIS A 252 18.72 31.71 6.16
N VAL A 253 19.63 30.82 5.75
CA VAL A 253 21.02 30.86 6.20
C VAL A 253 21.73 31.84 5.26
N GLY A 254 21.67 33.12 5.60
CA GLY A 254 22.41 34.18 4.93
C GLY A 254 23.68 34.52 5.71
N ASP A 255 24.80 34.50 4.99
CA ASP A 255 26.01 35.30 5.15
C ASP A 255 26.70 35.35 6.51
N ARG A 256 27.69 34.45 6.69
CA ARG A 256 28.88 34.77 7.48
C ARG A 256 29.87 35.53 6.58
N ALA A 257 29.99 36.83 6.84
CA ALA A 257 31.02 37.71 6.29
C ALA A 257 32.44 37.19 6.58
N PRO A 258 33.44 37.49 5.72
CA PRO A 258 34.82 37.09 5.94
C PRO A 258 35.46 37.90 7.08
N ALA A 259 36.28 37.22 7.89
CA ALA A 259 37.01 37.81 9.01
C ALA A 259 38.03 38.88 8.54
N PRO A 260 38.19 40.00 9.25
CA PRO A 260 39.26 40.95 8.96
C PRO A 260 40.61 40.41 9.48
N GLY A 261 41.65 40.51 8.64
CA GLY A 261 43.05 40.22 8.97
C GLY A 261 43.66 41.24 9.96
N PRO A 262 44.89 40.98 10.45
CA PRO A 262 45.43 41.62 11.64
C PRO A 262 45.88 43.06 11.37
N GLN A 263 45.51 43.97 12.28
CA GLN A 263 45.99 45.34 12.31
C GLN A 263 47.40 45.37 12.90
N THR A 264 48.37 45.82 12.11
CA THR A 264 49.69 46.28 12.53
C THR A 264 49.56 47.67 13.14
N GLU A 265 49.49 47.76 14.47
CA GLU A 265 49.75 49.01 15.17
C GLU A 265 51.22 49.07 15.60
N GLY A 266 51.94 50.03 15.01
CA GLY A 266 53.24 50.45 15.49
C GLY A 266 53.12 51.19 16.81
N ARG A 267 53.94 50.81 17.78
CA ARG A 267 54.37 51.69 18.87
C ARG A 267 55.86 51.96 18.74
N LEU A 268 56.18 53.23 18.56
CA LEU A 268 57.51 53.79 18.76
C LEU A 268 57.90 53.74 20.24
N ARG A 269 59.18 53.44 20.46
CA ARG A 269 60.04 53.76 21.63
C ARG A 269 60.09 55.29 21.88
N PRO A 270 60.52 55.81 23.06
CA PRO A 270 61.65 55.39 23.91
C PRO A 270 61.28 54.58 25.15
#